data_AF-A0A3B8LKG0-F1
#
_entry.id   AF-A0A3B8LKG0-F1
#
_cell.length_a   1.000
_cell.length_b   1.000
_cell.length_c   1.000
_cell.angle_alpha   90.00
_cell.angle_beta   90.00
_cell.angle_gamma   90.00
#
_symmetry.space_group_name_H-M   'P 1'
#
loop_
_entity.id
_entity.type
_entity.pdbx_description
1 polymer ?
#
loop_
_entity_poly.entity_id
_entity_poly.type
_entity_poly.pdbx_seq_one_letter_code
_entity_poly.pdbx_strand_id
1 'polypeptide(L)' 'MRQLQKGNRDVLALLSKNPFPKHTPKYLRATVYRYTFTKLSGHTPAHLWWTRTYKRNYLPFPWLVAHNPSSQRPQQKSGR' A
#
# COMPACT_ATOMS: atom_id res chain seq x y z
N MET A 1 -1.77 -9.56 -1.83
CA MET A 1 -1.42 -9.12 -3.20
C MET A 1 -1.39 -10.22 -4.25
N ARG A 2 -0.85 -11.42 -3.98
CA ARG A 2 -0.85 -12.53 -4.97
C ARG A 2 -2.24 -12.88 -5.54
N GLN A 3 -3.31 -12.72 -4.76
CA GLN A 3 -4.67 -12.99 -5.21
C GLN A 3 -5.19 -11.99 -6.27
N LEU A 4 -4.73 -10.74 -6.23
CA LEU A 4 -5.12 -9.72 -7.22
C LEU A 4 -4.51 -10.03 -8.60
N GLN A 5 -3.28 -10.54 -8.63
CA GLN A 5 -2.63 -11.00 -9.88
C GLN A 5 -3.34 -12.20 -10.49
N LYS A 6 -3.92 -13.05 -9.65
CA LYS A 6 -4.73 -14.20 -10.08
C LYS A 6 -6.14 -13.82 -10.54
N GLY A 7 -6.53 -12.55 -10.43
CA GLY A 7 -7.89 -12.11 -10.76
C GLY A 7 -8.97 -12.70 -9.86
N ASN A 8 -8.63 -13.01 -8.61
CA ASN A 8 -9.57 -13.60 -7.65
C ASN A 8 -10.78 -12.68 -7.44
N ARG A 9 -11.99 -13.18 -7.72
CA ARG A 9 -13.24 -12.42 -7.70
C ARG A 9 -13.56 -11.87 -6.31
N ASP A 10 -13.32 -12.62 -5.24
CA ASP A 10 -13.61 -12.20 -3.87
C ASP A 10 -12.73 -11.01 -3.46
N VAL A 11 -11.46 -11.04 -3.88
CA VAL A 11 -10.53 -9.93 -3.62
C VAL A 11 -10.85 -8.70 -4.48
N LEU A 12 -11.30 -8.91 -5.73
CA LEU A 12 -11.74 -7.82 -6.60
C LEU A 12 -13.04 -7.16 -6.10
N ALA A 13 -13.93 -7.92 -5.45
CA ALA A 13 -15.16 -7.39 -4.86
C ALA A 13 -14.91 -6.43 -3.68
N LEU A 14 -13.75 -6.51 -3.04
CA LEU A 14 -13.34 -5.55 -2.00
C LEU A 14 -12.99 -4.17 -2.59
N LEU A 15 -12.75 -4.08 -3.90
CA LEU A 15 -12.48 -2.81 -4.57
C LEU A 15 -13.80 -2.17 -4.98
N SER A 16 -14.02 -0.92 -4.58
CA SER A 16 -15.22 -0.15 -4.96
C SER A 16 -15.46 -0.13 -6.49
N LYS A 17 -14.38 -0.12 -7.29
CA LYS A 17 -14.44 -0.30 -8.74
C LYS A 17 -13.26 -1.17 -9.16
N ASN A 18 -13.53 -2.23 -9.93
CA ASN A 18 -12.48 -3.09 -10.48
C ASN A 18 -11.76 -2.39 -11.64
N PRO A 19 -10.47 -2.02 -11.51
CA PRO A 19 -9.72 -1.38 -12.59
C PRO A 19 -9.16 -2.39 -13.62
N PHE A 20 -9.38 -3.70 -13.42
CA PHE A 20 -8.90 -4.79 -14.27
C PHE A 20 -10.07 -5.61 -14.87
N PRO A 21 -10.96 -5.00 -15.65
CA PRO A 21 -12.18 -5.67 -16.13
C PRO A 21 -11.93 -6.71 -17.22
N LYS A 22 -10.87 -6.55 -18.03
CA LYS A 22 -10.61 -7.40 -19.21
C LYS A 22 -9.51 -8.45 -18.99
N HIS A 23 -8.44 -8.07 -18.30
CA HIS A 23 -7.27 -8.93 -18.08
C HIS A 23 -6.67 -8.67 -16.71
N THR A 24 -6.02 -9.69 -16.15
CA THR A 24 -5.28 -9.56 -14.90
C THR A 24 -4.07 -8.63 -15.06
N PRO A 25 -3.70 -7.88 -14.01
CA PRO A 25 -2.55 -6.97 -14.09
C PRO A 25 -1.24 -7.74 -14.20
N LYS A 26 -0.45 -7.44 -15.24
CA LYS A 26 0.91 -8.00 -15.44
C LYS A 26 1.90 -7.53 -14.36
N TYR A 27 1.74 -6.28 -13.90
CA TYR A 27 2.59 -5.67 -12.87
C TYR A 27 1.74 -4.98 -11.81
N LEU A 28 2.12 -5.12 -10.54
CA LEU A 28 1.48 -4.44 -9.42
C LEU A 28 2.55 -3.66 -8.64
N ARG A 29 2.38 -2.34 -8.56
CA ARG A 29 3.09 -1.48 -7.61
C ARG A 29 2.13 -1.12 -6.50
N ALA A 30 2.50 -1.41 -5.25
CA ALA A 30 1.70 -1.02 -4.11
C ALA A 30 2.55 -0.59 -2.93
N THR A 31 1.98 0.24 -2.07
CA THR A 31 2.61 0.66 -0.81
C THR A 31 1.93 -0.04 0.35
N VAL A 32 2.72 -0.69 1.20
CA VAL A 32 2.23 -1.41 2.37
C VAL A 32 2.27 -0.50 3.58
N TYR A 33 1.11 -0.27 4.18
CA TYR A 33 0.94 0.40 5.46
C TYR A 33 0.49 -0.62 6.52
N ARG A 34 1.00 -0.45 7.74
CA ARG A 34 0.42 -1.09 8.93
C ARG A 34 -0.57 -0.10 9.53
N TYR A 35 -1.81 -0.53 9.69
CA TYR A 35 -2.81 0.21 10.43
C TYR A 35 -2.82 -0.29 11.88
N THR A 36 -2.86 0.63 12.82
CA THR A 36 -3.01 0.36 14.25
C THR A 36 -4.16 1.19 14.77
N PHE A 37 -4.99 0.60 15.65
CA PHE A 37 -6.02 1.36 16.34
C PHE A 37 -5.37 2.52 17.07
N THR A 38 -5.96 3.71 16.94
CA THR A 38 -5.48 4.86 17.68
C THR A 38 -5.74 4.62 19.16
N LYS A 39 -4.72 4.85 19.99
CA LYS A 39 -4.89 4.80 21.44
C LYS A 39 -5.72 6.01 21.86
N LEU A 40 -6.88 5.79 22.50
CA LEU A 40 -7.63 6.88 23.12
C LEU A 40 -6.78 7.50 24.23
N SER A 41 -6.19 8.65 23.94
CA SER A 41 -5.60 9.57 24.91
C SER A 41 -6.44 10.85 24.94
N GLY A 42 -6.44 11.58 26.06
CA GLY A 42 -7.35 12.73 26.27
C GLY A 42 -7.29 13.85 25.22
N HIS A 43 -6.27 13.86 24.36
CA HIS A 43 -6.09 14.81 23.26
C HIS A 43 -6.30 14.21 21.86
N THR A 44 -6.79 12.98 21.77
CA THR A 44 -6.98 12.31 20.47
C THR A 44 -8.19 12.91 19.75
N PRO A 45 -8.04 13.47 18.54
CA PRO A 45 -9.17 13.93 17.75
C PRO A 45 -10.18 12.79 17.57
N ALA A 46 -11.46 13.05 17.82
CA ALA A 46 -12.54 12.05 17.79
C ALA A 46 -12.66 11.27 16.47
N HIS A 47 -12.05 11.77 15.40
CA HIS A 47 -12.13 11.24 14.04
C HIS A 47 -10.93 10.37 13.61
N LEU A 48 -9.93 10.16 14.47
CA LEU A 48 -8.77 9.34 14.14
C LEU A 48 -8.92 7.94 14.73
N TRP A 49 -9.66 7.06 14.06
CA TRP A 49 -9.83 5.66 14.51
C TRP A 49 -8.62 4.78 14.23
N TRP A 50 -7.78 5.17 13.26
CA TRP A 50 -6.60 4.42 12.87
C TRP A 50 -5.41 5.33 12.61
N THR A 51 -4.23 4.86 13.02
CA THR A 51 -2.93 5.42 12.64
C THR A 51 -2.30 4.52 11.57
N ARG A 52 -1.66 5.12 10.56
CA ARG A 52 -0.97 4.39 9.49
C ARG A 52 0.53 4.57 9.59
N THR A 53 1.26 3.47 9.57
CA THR A 53 2.73 3.47 9.52
C THR A 53 3.18 2.85 8.20
N TYR A 54 3.98 3.58 7.42
CA TYR A 54 4.61 3.01 6.21
C TYR A 54 5.50 1.83 6.59
N LYS A 55 5.36 0.71 5.89
CA LYS A 55 6.21 -0.48 6.11
C LYS A 55 7.21 -0.66 4.99
N ARG A 56 6.72 -0.76 3.75
CA ARG A 56 7.54 -0.96 2.55
C ARG A 56 6.72 -0.80 1.29
N ASN A 57 7.38 -0.68 0.15
CA ASN A 57 6.75 -0.90 -1.14
C ASN A 57 6.64 -2.42 -1.39
N TYR A 58 5.46 -2.88 -1.80
CA TYR A 58 5.27 -4.22 -2.31
C TYR A 58 5.58 -4.22 -3.81
N LEU A 59 6.73 -4.81 -4.14
CA LEU A 59 7.23 -4.98 -5.50
C LEU A 59 7.51 -6.48 -5.66
N PRO A 60 6.56 -7.24 -6.22
CA PRO A 60 6.69 -8.69 -6.36
C PRO A 60 7.77 -9.08 -7.38
N PHE A 61 8.26 -8.11 -8.16
CA PHE A 61 9.31 -8.26 -9.15
C PHE A 61 10.50 -7.40 -8.71
N PRO A 62 11.47 -7.96 -7.96
CA PRO A 62 12.60 -7.20 -7.42
C PRO A 62 13.45 -6.56 -8.52
N TRP A 63 13.52 -7.18 -9.70
CA TRP A 63 14.24 -6.63 -10.85
C TRP A 63 13.62 -5.31 -11.36
N LEU A 64 12.31 -5.07 -11.25
CA LEU A 64 11.68 -3.81 -11.67
C LEU A 64 12.16 -2.58 -10.87
N VAL A 65 12.73 -2.79 -9.68
CA VAL A 65 13.29 -1.72 -8.84
C VAL A 65 14.65 -1.27 -9.34
N ALA A 66 15.47 -2.21 -9.82
CA ALA A 66 16.82 -1.93 -10.30
C ALA A 66 16.84 -1.02 -11.55
N HIS A 67 15.76 -1.02 -12.33
CA HIS A 67 15.64 -0.24 -13.56
C HIS A 67 14.90 1.09 -13.39
N ASN A 68 14.51 1.47 -12.15
CA ASN A 68 13.75 2.69 -11.91
C ASN A 68 14.57 3.76 -11.15
N PRO A 69 15.14 4.77 -11.85
CA PRO A 69 16.04 5.76 -11.25
C PRO A 69 15.38 6.70 -10.23
N SER A 70 14.05 6.69 -10.11
CA SER A 70 13.31 7.56 -9.16
C SER A 70 12.91 6.86 -7.84
N SER A 71 13.36 5.62 -7.62
CA SER A 71 13.06 4.86 -6.39
C SER A 71 14.04 5.16 -5.23
N GLN A 72 15.16 5.83 -5.51
CA GLN A 72 16.08 6.32 -4.49
C GLN A 72 15.68 7.75 -4.08
N ARG A 73 14.66 7.90 -3.24
CA ARG A 73 14.58 9.10 -2.39
C ARG A 73 15.10 8.74 -1.00
N PRO A 74 16.13 9.42 -0.48
CA PRO A 74 16.50 9.29 0.93
C PRO A 74 15.31 9.70 1.79
N GLN A 75 15.09 9.00 2.90
CA GLN A 75 14.15 9.45 3.90
C GLN A 75 14.57 10.85 4.36
N GLN A 76 13.67 11.81 4.16
CA GLN A 76 13.82 13.16 4.64
C GLN A 76 13.86 13.08 6.18
N LYS A 77 15.06 13.22 6.75
CA LYS A 77 15.25 13.50 8.18
C LYS A 77 14.47 14.77 8.49
N SER A 78 13.41 14.63 9.27
CA SER A 78 12.84 15.70 10.09
C SER A 78 13.11 15.24 11.53
N GLY A 79 13.96 15.86 12.35
CA GLY A 79 14.35 17.26 12.36
C GLY A 79 13.69 18.01 13.52
N ARG A 80 13.75 17.48 14.74
CA ARG A 80 14.11 18.20 15.97
C ARG A 80 14.31 17.24 17.13
#